data_AF-A0A8T3WSI0-F1
#
_entry.id   AF-A0A8T3WSI0-F1
#
_cell.length_a   1.000
_cell.length_b   1.000
_cell.length_c   1.000
_cell.angle_alpha   90.00
_cell.angle_beta   90.00
_cell.angle_gamma   90.00
#
_symmetry.space_group_name_H-M   'P 1'
#
loop_
_entity.id
_entity.type
_entity.pdbx_description
1 polymer ?
#
loop_
_entity_poly.entity_id
_entity_poly.type
_entity_poly.pdbx_seq_one_letter_code
_entity_poly.pdbx_strand_id
1 'polypeptide(L)'
;MANHGILSGLNPSDISQFKKDFMQMIKVGAEIDRYYGEARHDLDTLIPKFEKLTEQFNKKYKGIRIRTRKSIEYYKTRLFLKERGIHDFFANSASRISGLKSAGRTNFNQIEISDAEKFSAFLDSLLDKVYISYLDQDSGTSTIAAVFDRTQKMVELVYSPAELMNENSAGFKICAFYALNQGYDRKIEIYGSASTFGFSNLLNEIEKREWYDKFDTRFLE
;
A
#
# COMPACT_ATOMS: atom_id res chain seq x y z
N MET A 1 10.88 -21.15 -15.77
CA MET A 1 11.72 -20.16 -15.06
C MET A 1 11.20 -20.09 -13.63
N ALA A 2 12.04 -20.27 -12.61
CA ALA A 2 11.60 -20.17 -11.23
C ALA A 2 11.15 -18.73 -10.97
N ASN A 3 9.83 -18.50 -10.86
CA ASN A 3 9.26 -17.21 -10.49
C ASN A 3 9.58 -16.96 -9.01
N HIS A 4 10.79 -16.49 -8.75
CA HIS A 4 11.11 -15.88 -7.47
C HIS A 4 10.24 -14.62 -7.34
N GLY A 5 9.22 -14.66 -6.46
CA GLY A 5 8.22 -13.59 -6.35
C GLY A 5 8.85 -12.21 -6.14
N ILE A 6 8.11 -11.13 -6.34
CA ILE A 6 8.63 -9.74 -6.33
C ILE A 6 9.49 -9.38 -5.10
N LEU A 7 9.23 -10.00 -3.94
CA LEU A 7 9.97 -9.77 -2.69
C LEU A 7 11.19 -10.68 -2.52
N SER A 8 11.44 -11.58 -3.46
CA SER A 8 12.61 -12.45 -3.45
C SER A 8 13.90 -11.63 -3.46
N GLY A 9 14.82 -11.97 -2.56
CA GLY A 9 16.07 -11.23 -2.35
C GLY A 9 15.98 -10.07 -1.36
N LEU A 10 14.79 -9.72 -0.86
CA LEU A 10 14.67 -8.79 0.26
C LEU A 10 14.79 -9.53 1.60
N ASN A 11 15.34 -8.86 2.61
CA ASN A 11 15.51 -9.44 3.94
C ASN A 11 14.14 -9.61 4.63
N PRO A 12 13.77 -10.81 5.10
CA PRO A 12 12.48 -11.04 5.79
C PRO A 12 12.26 -10.14 7.02
N SER A 13 13.32 -9.79 7.75
CA SER A 13 13.22 -8.90 8.90
C SER A 13 12.87 -7.47 8.49
N ASP A 14 13.40 -6.99 7.37
CA ASP A 14 13.08 -5.67 6.82
C ASP A 14 11.64 -5.63 6.29
N ILE A 15 11.16 -6.72 5.67
CA ILE A 15 9.76 -6.87 5.25
C ILE A 15 8.84 -6.83 6.48
N SER A 16 9.18 -7.55 7.55
CA SER A 16 8.41 -7.54 8.80
C SER A 16 8.37 -6.16 9.48
N GLN A 17 9.49 -5.44 9.47
CA GLN A 17 9.53 -4.05 9.98
C GLN A 17 8.66 -3.13 9.12
N PHE A 18 8.81 -3.18 7.80
CA PHE A 18 7.98 -2.42 6.88
C PHE A 18 6.50 -2.74 7.07
N LYS A 19 6.14 -4.01 7.23
CA LYS A 19 4.77 -4.46 7.50
C LYS A 19 4.18 -3.71 8.70
N LYS A 20 4.88 -3.72 9.84
CA LYS A 20 4.43 -3.04 11.06
C LYS A 20 4.22 -1.54 10.83
N ASP A 21 5.23 -0.87 10.27
CA ASP A 21 5.19 0.57 10.03
C ASP A 21 4.08 0.94 9.03
N PHE A 22 4.01 0.22 7.91
CA PHE A 22 3.04 0.47 6.85
C PHE A 22 1.61 0.23 7.30
N MET A 23 1.34 -0.89 7.97
CA MET A 23 0.00 -1.20 8.46
C MET A 23 -0.48 -0.17 9.49
N GLN A 24 0.42 0.31 10.37
CA GLN A 24 0.12 1.41 11.27
C GLN A 24 -0.27 2.68 10.50
N MET A 25 0.46 3.03 9.44
CA MET A 25 0.13 4.21 8.62
C MET A 25 -1.24 4.10 7.93
N ILE A 26 -1.53 2.95 7.31
CA ILE A 26 -2.81 2.73 6.62
C ILE A 26 -3.97 2.78 7.60
N LYS A 27 -3.79 2.18 8.78
CA LYS A 27 -4.78 2.17 9.85
C LYS A 27 -5.08 3.56 10.39
N VAL A 28 -4.06 4.32 10.78
CA VAL A 28 -4.24 5.69 11.29
C VAL A 28 -4.90 6.57 10.23
N GLY A 29 -4.50 6.44 8.96
CA GLY A 29 -5.12 7.16 7.86
C GLY A 29 -6.60 6.85 7.68
N ALA A 30 -7.00 5.57 7.81
CA ALA A 30 -8.39 5.15 7.72
C ALA A 30 -9.23 5.65 8.90
N GLU A 31 -8.69 5.61 10.12
CA GLU A 31 -9.39 6.13 11.30
C GLU A 31 -9.58 7.66 11.24
N ILE A 32 -8.59 8.41 10.76
CA ILE A 32 -8.74 9.86 10.58
C ILE A 32 -9.80 10.16 9.52
N ASP A 33 -9.85 9.41 8.41
CA ASP A 33 -10.91 9.56 7.40
C ASP A 33 -12.30 9.30 8.00
N ARG A 34 -12.43 8.25 8.83
CA ARG A 34 -13.66 7.94 9.55
C ARG A 34 -14.06 9.06 10.51
N TYR A 35 -13.14 9.53 11.36
CA TYR A 35 -13.38 10.63 12.28
C TYR A 35 -13.76 11.91 11.53
N TYR A 36 -13.18 12.14 10.35
CA TYR A 36 -13.51 13.25 9.46
C TYR A 36 -14.95 13.18 8.98
N GLY A 37 -15.39 12.02 8.50
CA GLY A 37 -16.79 11.78 8.12
C GLY A 37 -17.78 11.92 9.29
N GLU A 38 -17.34 11.62 10.51
CA GLU A 38 -18.11 11.77 11.75
C GLU A 38 -18.03 13.18 12.38
N ALA A 39 -17.28 14.11 11.77
CA ALA A 39 -17.07 15.47 12.28
C ALA A 39 -16.58 15.52 13.75
N ARG A 40 -15.68 14.61 14.14
CA ARG A 40 -15.16 14.53 15.53
C ARG A 40 -14.28 15.74 15.86
N HIS A 41 -14.41 16.25 17.09
CA HIS A 41 -13.75 17.50 17.52
C HIS A 41 -12.22 17.41 17.67
N ASP A 42 -11.66 16.21 17.77
CA ASP A 42 -10.23 15.97 17.98
C ASP A 42 -9.40 15.98 16.69
N LEU A 43 -10.04 16.09 15.52
CA LEU A 43 -9.38 16.13 14.20
C LEU A 43 -8.34 17.25 14.08
N ASP A 44 -8.60 18.42 14.66
CA ASP A 44 -7.65 19.55 14.64
C ASP A 44 -6.33 19.22 15.35
N THR A 45 -6.35 18.24 16.26
CA THR A 45 -5.15 17.73 16.92
C THR A 45 -4.57 16.51 16.19
N LEU A 46 -5.42 15.62 15.65
CA LEU A 46 -4.99 14.38 15.03
C LEU A 46 -4.37 14.56 13.65
N ILE A 47 -4.94 15.43 12.79
CA ILE A 47 -4.46 15.65 11.42
C ILE A 47 -3.00 16.13 11.40
N PRO A 48 -2.61 17.19 12.15
CA PRO A 48 -1.22 17.65 12.14
C PRO A 48 -0.22 16.61 12.65
N LYS A 49 -0.64 15.77 13.63
CA LYS A 49 0.19 14.66 14.12
C LYS A 49 0.38 13.59 13.05
N PHE A 50 -0.66 13.27 12.30
CA PHE A 50 -0.57 12.29 11.23
C PHE A 50 0.25 12.81 10.06
N GLU A 51 0.11 14.07 9.69
CA GLU A 51 0.97 14.71 8.69
C GLU A 51 2.46 14.59 9.07
N LYS A 52 2.82 14.90 10.32
CA LYS A 52 4.19 14.67 10.84
C LYS A 52 4.63 13.22 10.73
N LEU A 53 3.75 12.26 11.04
CA LEU A 53 4.04 10.84 10.92
C LEU A 53 4.24 10.44 9.44
N THR A 54 3.45 10.97 8.51
CA THR A 54 3.64 10.74 7.07
C THR A 54 4.96 11.31 6.56
N GLU A 55 5.41 12.46 7.08
CA GLU A 55 6.71 13.01 6.75
C GLU A 55 7.85 12.10 7.23
N GLN A 56 7.76 11.56 8.45
CA GLN A 56 8.73 10.59 8.96
C GLN A 56 8.74 9.32 8.10
N PHE A 57 7.58 8.78 7.75
CA PHE A 57 7.46 7.60 6.89
C PHE A 57 8.11 7.84 5.51
N ASN A 58 7.82 8.97 4.88
CA ASN A 58 8.39 9.37 3.59
C ASN A 58 9.90 9.66 3.69
N LYS A 59 10.39 10.05 4.88
CA LYS A 59 11.83 10.16 5.14
C LYS A 59 12.47 8.78 5.24
N LYS A 60 11.81 7.82 5.90
CA LYS A 60 12.28 6.45 6.09
C LYS A 60 12.35 5.66 4.77
N TYR A 61 11.26 5.63 4.01
CA TYR A 61 11.13 4.84 2.79
C TYR A 61 11.10 5.74 1.56
N LYS A 62 12.11 5.65 0.68
CA LYS A 62 12.29 6.61 -0.44
C LYS A 62 11.56 6.24 -1.73
N GLY A 63 11.25 4.96 -1.93
CA GLY A 63 10.56 4.49 -3.15
C GLY A 63 9.03 4.52 -3.05
N ILE A 64 8.48 4.77 -1.86
CA ILE A 64 7.04 4.94 -1.61
C ILE A 64 6.78 6.29 -0.93
N ARG A 65 5.62 6.88 -1.16
CA ARG A 65 5.21 8.14 -0.54
C ARG A 65 3.74 8.11 -0.14
N ILE A 66 3.47 8.41 1.13
CA ILE A 66 2.13 8.66 1.65
C ILE A 66 1.85 10.15 1.56
N ARG A 67 0.63 10.50 1.11
CA ARG A 67 0.11 11.86 1.20
C ARG A 67 -1.32 11.85 1.69
N THR A 68 -1.71 12.92 2.34
CA THR A 68 -3.09 13.16 2.75
C THR A 68 -3.72 14.15 1.79
N ARG A 69 -5.01 13.97 1.51
CA ARG A 69 -5.82 14.90 0.73
C ARG A 69 -7.09 15.19 1.51
N LYS A 70 -7.20 16.41 2.01
CA LYS A 70 -8.41 16.94 2.61
C LYS A 70 -9.30 17.56 1.53
N SER A 71 -10.58 17.24 1.57
CA SER A 71 -11.64 17.94 0.84
C SER A 71 -12.78 18.24 1.81
N ILE A 72 -13.86 18.85 1.32
CA ILE A 72 -15.06 19.07 2.15
C ILE A 72 -15.69 17.73 2.55
N GLU A 73 -15.57 16.71 1.70
CA GLU A 73 -16.28 15.43 1.86
C GLU A 73 -15.45 14.33 2.52
N TYR A 74 -14.11 14.44 2.48
CA TYR A 74 -13.25 13.33 2.91
C TYR A 74 -11.85 13.79 3.35
N TYR A 75 -11.18 12.93 4.11
CA TYR A 75 -9.77 13.00 4.41
C TYR A 75 -9.06 11.73 3.93
N LYS A 76 -8.55 11.76 2.70
CA LYS A 76 -8.04 10.55 2.05
C LYS A 76 -6.53 10.40 2.20
N THR A 77 -6.09 9.23 2.64
CA THR A 77 -4.70 8.80 2.51
C THR A 77 -4.47 8.25 1.09
N ARG A 78 -3.43 8.75 0.42
CA ARG A 78 -3.04 8.38 -0.95
C ARG A 78 -1.64 7.80 -0.93
N LEU A 79 -1.42 6.76 -1.75
CA LEU A 79 -0.15 6.03 -1.84
C LEU A 79 0.46 6.20 -3.22
N PHE A 80 1.71 6.66 -3.25
CA PHE A 80 2.46 6.88 -4.47
C PHE A 80 3.72 6.03 -4.48
N LEU A 81 4.02 5.46 -5.63
CA LEU A 81 5.23 4.70 -5.91
C LEU A 81 6.13 5.55 -6.81
N LYS A 82 7.42 5.57 -6.50
CA LYS A 82 8.42 6.31 -7.25
C LYS A 82 8.76 5.56 -8.54
N GLU A 83 7.87 5.69 -9.51
CA GLU A 83 7.97 5.06 -10.83
C GLU A 83 7.60 6.05 -11.93
N ARG A 84 8.23 5.92 -13.10
CA ARG A 84 8.16 6.94 -14.17
C ARG A 84 6.90 6.86 -15.03
N GLY A 85 6.16 5.75 -14.96
CA GLY A 85 4.93 5.54 -15.72
C GLY A 85 4.29 4.19 -15.40
N ILE A 86 3.10 3.96 -15.96
CA ILE A 86 2.39 2.69 -15.77
C ILE A 86 3.11 1.52 -16.43
N HIS A 87 3.75 1.74 -17.58
CA HIS A 87 4.52 0.70 -18.26
C HIS A 87 5.68 0.20 -17.38
N ASP A 88 6.49 1.12 -16.85
CA ASP A 88 7.60 0.79 -15.94
C ASP A 88 7.10 0.14 -14.66
N PHE A 89 6.00 0.64 -14.09
CA PHE A 89 5.34 0.02 -12.94
C PHE A 89 4.96 -1.44 -13.22
N PHE A 90 4.34 -1.71 -14.36
CA PHE A 90 3.95 -3.05 -14.74
C PHE A 90 5.18 -3.96 -14.92
N ALA A 91 6.16 -3.51 -15.71
CA ALA A 91 7.36 -4.27 -16.03
C ALA A 91 8.22 -4.56 -14.78
N ASN A 92 8.45 -3.56 -13.93
CA ASN A 92 9.37 -3.66 -12.79
C ASN A 92 8.77 -4.35 -11.57
N SER A 93 7.43 -4.33 -11.43
CA SER A 93 6.75 -4.78 -10.22
C SER A 93 5.56 -5.70 -10.51
N ALA A 94 4.50 -5.19 -11.12
CA ALA A 94 3.22 -5.89 -11.17
C ALA A 94 3.28 -7.22 -11.93
N SER A 95 4.08 -7.30 -13.00
CA SER A 95 4.32 -8.51 -13.79
C SER A 95 5.07 -9.62 -13.05
N ARG A 96 5.80 -9.27 -11.99
CA ARG A 96 6.66 -10.19 -11.20
C ARG A 96 5.93 -10.83 -10.03
N ILE A 97 4.64 -10.55 -9.86
CA ILE A 97 3.80 -11.16 -8.85
C ILE A 97 3.20 -12.44 -9.45
N SER A 98 3.36 -13.55 -8.73
CA SER A 98 2.77 -14.83 -9.10
C SER A 98 1.25 -14.74 -9.22
N GLY A 99 0.69 -15.53 -10.13
CA GLY A 99 -0.77 -15.59 -10.31
C GLY A 99 -1.34 -14.45 -11.16
N LEU A 100 -0.53 -13.64 -11.84
CA LEU A 100 -1.04 -12.65 -12.79
C LEU A 100 -2.00 -13.30 -13.79
N LYS A 101 -3.27 -12.89 -13.76
CA LYS A 101 -4.35 -13.48 -14.57
C LYS A 101 -4.71 -12.59 -15.75
N SER A 102 -4.91 -11.30 -15.51
CA SER A 102 -5.37 -10.37 -16.53
C SER A 102 -5.00 -8.92 -16.21
N ALA A 103 -4.96 -8.08 -17.25
CA ALA A 103 -4.79 -6.65 -17.11
C ALA A 103 -5.72 -5.89 -18.06
N GLY A 104 -6.16 -4.70 -17.68
CA GLY A 104 -7.06 -3.86 -18.47
C GLY A 104 -6.94 -2.39 -18.08
N ARG A 105 -7.59 -1.50 -18.83
CA ARG A 105 -7.70 -0.08 -18.42
C ARG A 105 -8.74 0.13 -17.31
N THR A 106 -9.67 -0.83 -17.21
CA THR A 106 -10.77 -0.89 -16.24
C THR A 106 -11.02 -2.34 -15.86
N ASN A 107 -11.88 -2.57 -14.86
CA ASN A 107 -12.19 -3.91 -14.37
C ASN A 107 -13.02 -4.73 -15.37
N PHE A 108 -13.81 -4.09 -16.24
CA PHE A 108 -14.76 -4.76 -17.13
C PHE A 108 -14.13 -5.26 -18.44
N ASN A 109 -13.08 -4.58 -18.93
CA ASN A 109 -12.42 -4.89 -20.20
C ASN A 109 -10.97 -5.34 -19.95
N GLN A 110 -10.81 -6.43 -19.21
CA GLN A 110 -9.51 -7.03 -18.96
C GLN A 110 -9.16 -8.04 -20.04
N ILE A 111 -7.88 -8.10 -20.36
CA ILE A 111 -7.28 -9.05 -21.30
C ILE A 111 -6.52 -10.07 -20.47
N GLU A 112 -6.82 -11.34 -20.68
CA GLU A 112 -6.15 -12.44 -20.01
C GLU A 112 -4.72 -12.58 -20.53
N ILE A 113 -3.80 -12.97 -19.63
CA ILE A 113 -2.42 -13.24 -19.99
C ILE A 113 -2.27 -14.46 -20.92
N SER A 114 -3.27 -15.34 -20.94
CA SER A 114 -3.35 -16.52 -21.81
C SER A 114 -3.44 -16.15 -23.30
N ASP A 115 -3.97 -14.97 -23.63
CA ASP A 115 -4.02 -14.42 -24.99
C ASP A 115 -2.80 -13.52 -25.22
N ALA A 116 -1.64 -14.15 -25.48
CA ALA A 116 -0.34 -13.46 -25.52
C ALA A 116 -0.29 -12.30 -26.53
N GLU A 117 -0.90 -12.45 -27.71
CA GLU A 117 -0.92 -11.41 -28.74
C GLU A 117 -1.74 -10.20 -28.30
N LYS A 118 -2.97 -10.41 -27.82
CA LYS A 118 -3.79 -9.30 -27.32
C LYS A 118 -3.20 -8.67 -26.07
N PHE A 119 -2.60 -9.47 -25.20
CA PHE A 119 -1.97 -8.99 -23.98
C PHE A 119 -0.76 -8.10 -24.29
N SER A 120 0.10 -8.52 -25.22
CA SER A 120 1.24 -7.70 -25.65
C SER A 120 0.77 -6.39 -26.28
N ALA A 121 -0.18 -6.44 -27.21
CA ALA A 121 -0.74 -5.24 -27.83
C ALA A 121 -1.39 -4.29 -26.80
N PHE A 122 -1.99 -4.85 -25.74
CA PHE A 122 -2.52 -4.07 -24.64
C PHE A 122 -1.44 -3.37 -23.83
N LEU A 123 -0.35 -4.07 -23.49
CA LEU A 123 0.78 -3.50 -22.75
C LEU A 123 1.39 -2.31 -23.51
N ASP A 124 1.54 -2.43 -24.83
CA ASP A 124 2.03 -1.34 -25.69
C ASP A 124 1.07 -0.14 -25.71
N SER A 125 -0.22 -0.39 -25.48
CA SER A 125 -1.27 0.64 -25.41
C SER A 125 -1.43 1.29 -24.03
N LEU A 126 -0.64 0.88 -23.01
CA LEU A 126 -0.76 1.40 -21.66
C LEU A 126 -0.35 2.88 -21.62
N LEU A 127 -1.27 3.71 -21.12
CA LEU A 127 -1.05 5.13 -20.93
C LEU A 127 -0.86 5.42 -19.44
N ASP A 128 -1.89 5.99 -18.81
CA ASP A 128 -1.82 6.50 -17.44
C ASP A 128 -2.54 5.63 -16.42
N LYS A 129 -3.18 4.52 -16.83
CA LYS A 129 -3.93 3.67 -15.90
C LYS A 129 -3.87 2.21 -16.28
N VAL A 130 -3.77 1.37 -15.25
CA VAL A 130 -3.92 -0.09 -15.37
C VAL A 130 -4.75 -0.64 -14.21
N TYR A 131 -5.52 -1.66 -14.51
CA TYR A 131 -6.17 -2.56 -13.58
C TYR A 131 -5.62 -3.96 -13.80
N ILE A 132 -5.22 -4.64 -12.74
CA ILE A 132 -4.54 -5.93 -12.82
C ILE A 132 -5.23 -6.88 -11.85
N SER A 133 -5.50 -8.10 -12.30
CA SER A 133 -6.03 -9.16 -11.45
C SER A 133 -5.04 -10.30 -11.29
N TYR A 134 -4.99 -10.83 -10.08
CA TYR A 134 -4.16 -11.96 -9.69
C TYR A 134 -5.05 -13.06 -9.14
N LEU A 135 -4.74 -14.30 -9.48
CA LEU A 135 -5.32 -15.50 -8.91
C LEU A 135 -4.22 -16.25 -8.15
N ASP A 136 -4.34 -16.25 -6.83
CA ASP A 136 -3.44 -16.91 -5.91
C ASP A 136 -4.17 -18.08 -5.24
N GLN A 137 -3.51 -19.23 -5.13
CA GLN A 137 -4.16 -20.45 -4.62
C GLN A 137 -4.52 -20.34 -3.14
N ASP A 138 -3.75 -19.57 -2.36
CA ASP A 138 -3.88 -19.48 -0.90
C ASP A 138 -4.72 -18.26 -0.48
N SER A 139 -4.64 -17.16 -1.23
CA SER A 139 -5.29 -15.89 -0.89
C SER A 139 -6.45 -15.48 -1.81
N GLY A 140 -6.77 -16.30 -2.82
CA GLY A 140 -7.88 -16.07 -3.74
C GLY A 140 -7.55 -15.00 -4.79
N THR A 141 -8.53 -14.15 -5.11
CA THR A 141 -8.35 -13.08 -6.11
C THR A 141 -7.88 -11.79 -5.45
N SER A 142 -6.78 -11.20 -5.94
CA SER A 142 -6.31 -9.86 -5.55
C SER A 142 -6.29 -8.96 -6.78
N THR A 143 -6.55 -7.67 -6.60
CA THR A 143 -6.69 -6.74 -7.72
C THR A 143 -6.01 -5.42 -7.44
N ILE A 144 -5.17 -4.95 -8.37
CA ILE A 144 -4.52 -3.65 -8.23
C ILE A 144 -5.04 -2.70 -9.28
N ALA A 145 -5.42 -1.51 -8.84
CA ALA A 145 -5.61 -0.37 -9.70
C ALA A 145 -4.44 0.62 -9.50
N ALA A 146 -3.79 1.02 -10.58
CA ALA A 146 -2.70 1.98 -10.56
C ALA A 146 -2.93 3.09 -11.59
N VAL A 147 -2.61 4.33 -11.22
CA VAL A 147 -2.78 5.52 -12.06
C VAL A 147 -1.51 6.35 -12.02
N PHE A 148 -0.97 6.76 -13.17
CA PHE A 148 0.14 7.69 -13.23
C PHE A 148 -0.34 9.11 -12.97
N ASP A 149 0.06 9.68 -11.83
CA ASP A 149 -0.21 11.06 -11.48
C ASP A 149 0.84 11.95 -12.13
N ARG A 150 0.46 12.60 -13.25
CA ARG A 150 1.34 13.49 -14.02
C ARG A 150 1.85 14.69 -13.22
N THR A 151 1.10 15.15 -12.22
CA THR A 151 1.49 16.28 -11.36
C THR A 151 2.61 15.86 -10.42
N GLN A 152 2.48 14.68 -9.82
CA GLN A 152 3.48 14.14 -8.90
C GLN A 152 4.62 13.40 -9.60
N LYS A 153 4.44 13.06 -10.88
CA LYS A 153 5.34 12.20 -11.67
C LYS A 153 5.62 10.87 -10.94
N MET A 154 4.56 10.28 -10.41
CA MET A 154 4.57 9.05 -9.62
C MET A 154 3.35 8.21 -9.97
N VAL A 155 3.42 6.91 -9.70
CA VAL A 155 2.26 6.01 -9.84
C VAL A 155 1.50 5.98 -8.52
N GLU A 156 0.24 6.40 -8.54
CA GLU A 156 -0.68 6.23 -7.43
C GLU A 156 -1.30 4.83 -7.44
N LEU A 157 -1.29 4.15 -6.30
CA LEU A 157 -2.11 2.98 -6.09
C LEU A 157 -3.50 3.40 -5.61
N VAL A 158 -4.54 2.89 -6.28
CA VAL A 158 -5.92 3.01 -5.84
C VAL A 158 -6.26 1.74 -5.08
N TYR A 159 -6.61 1.90 -3.79
CA TYR A 159 -6.71 0.79 -2.86
C TYR A 159 -7.92 0.91 -1.93
N SER A 160 -8.30 -0.24 -1.36
CA SER A 160 -9.06 -0.30 -0.11
C SER A 160 -8.12 -0.61 1.05
N PRO A 161 -8.33 -0.05 2.27
CA PRO A 161 -7.47 -0.35 3.42
C PRO A 161 -7.40 -1.86 3.72
N ALA A 162 -8.53 -2.56 3.62
CA ALA A 162 -8.60 -4.01 3.86
C ALA A 162 -7.67 -4.81 2.95
N GLU A 163 -7.57 -4.44 1.66
CA GLU A 163 -6.67 -5.12 0.73
C GLU A 163 -5.20 -4.93 1.11
N LEU A 164 -4.78 -3.71 1.44
CA LEU A 164 -3.38 -3.44 1.83
C LEU A 164 -3.00 -4.00 3.20
N MET A 165 -3.97 -4.22 4.09
CA MET A 165 -3.75 -4.89 5.37
C MET A 165 -3.61 -6.42 5.25
N ASN A 166 -3.83 -6.98 4.06
CA ASN A 166 -3.47 -8.36 3.74
C ASN A 166 -2.05 -8.41 3.16
N GLU A 167 -1.10 -8.99 3.90
CA GLU A 167 0.30 -9.08 3.47
C GLU A 167 0.52 -9.96 2.24
N ASN A 168 -0.41 -10.88 1.98
CA ASN A 168 -0.38 -11.73 0.79
C ASN A 168 -0.93 -11.02 -0.45
N SER A 169 -1.61 -9.87 -0.28
CA SER A 169 -2.14 -9.09 -1.39
C SER A 169 -1.03 -8.60 -2.32
N ALA A 170 -1.37 -8.46 -3.59
CA ALA A 170 -0.45 -7.92 -4.55
C ALA A 170 -0.10 -6.45 -4.21
N GLY A 171 -1.07 -5.68 -3.71
CA GLY A 171 -0.87 -4.29 -3.29
C GLY A 171 0.20 -4.14 -2.19
N PHE A 172 0.15 -4.99 -1.15
CA PHE A 172 1.18 -4.98 -0.10
C PHE A 172 2.55 -5.35 -0.67
N LYS A 173 2.63 -6.43 -1.47
CA LYS A 173 3.88 -6.90 -2.08
C LYS A 173 4.55 -5.82 -2.93
N ILE A 174 3.77 -5.06 -3.72
CA ILE A 174 4.29 -3.90 -4.47
C ILE A 174 4.82 -2.82 -3.54
N CYS A 175 4.05 -2.44 -2.52
CA CYS A 175 4.47 -1.39 -1.58
C CYS A 175 5.77 -1.77 -0.86
N ALA A 176 5.88 -3.01 -0.39
CA ALA A 176 7.08 -3.52 0.25
C ALA A 176 8.29 -3.54 -0.70
N PHE A 177 8.09 -3.95 -1.96
CA PHE A 177 9.15 -3.90 -2.97
C PHE A 177 9.69 -2.48 -3.15
N TYR A 178 8.83 -1.49 -3.41
CA TYR A 178 9.27 -0.10 -3.59
C TYR A 178 9.82 0.54 -2.32
N ALA A 179 9.34 0.14 -1.14
CA ALA A 179 9.85 0.67 0.12
C ALA A 179 11.28 0.21 0.43
N LEU A 180 11.64 -1.02 0.03
CA LEU A 180 12.84 -1.70 0.51
C LEU A 180 13.92 -1.90 -0.57
N ASN A 181 13.57 -1.89 -1.86
CA ASN A 181 14.51 -2.21 -2.95
C ASN A 181 15.72 -1.25 -3.07
N GLN A 182 15.64 -0.05 -2.49
CA GLN A 182 16.72 0.96 -2.48
C GLN A 182 17.33 1.17 -1.08
N GLY A 183 17.00 0.31 -0.11
CA GLY A 183 17.31 0.54 1.30
C GLY A 183 16.43 1.61 1.95
N TYR A 184 16.46 1.67 3.28
CA TYR A 184 15.64 2.58 4.07
C TYR A 184 16.36 3.01 5.35
N ASP A 185 15.92 4.12 5.95
CA ASP A 185 16.54 4.63 7.18
C ASP A 185 16.01 3.88 8.41
N ARG A 186 16.84 2.95 8.91
CA ARG A 186 16.51 2.14 10.10
C ARG A 186 16.44 2.94 11.39
N LYS A 187 16.95 4.18 11.45
CA LYS A 187 16.93 5.00 12.67
C LYS A 187 15.58 5.68 12.91
N ILE A 188 14.72 5.76 11.89
CA ILE A 188 13.41 6.39 11.99
C ILE A 188 12.40 5.36 12.51
N GLU A 189 11.90 5.57 13.71
CA GLU A 189 10.90 4.69 14.35
C GLU A 189 9.47 5.20 14.11
N ILE A 190 8.75 4.59 13.17
CA ILE A 190 7.38 4.99 12.80
C ILE A 190 6.38 4.49 13.84
N TYR A 191 6.41 3.19 14.17
CA TYR A 191 5.49 2.61 15.16
C TYR A 191 5.59 3.29 16.54
N GLY A 192 6.82 3.53 17.00
CA GLY A 192 7.08 4.26 18.25
C GLY A 192 6.52 5.69 18.22
N SER A 193 6.79 6.43 17.14
CA SER A 193 6.28 7.80 16.96
C SER A 193 4.75 7.84 16.90
N ALA A 194 4.13 6.87 16.24
CA ALA A 194 2.67 6.76 16.16
C ALA A 194 2.05 6.57 17.56
N SER A 195 2.66 5.71 18.39
CA SER A 195 2.27 5.51 19.78
C SER A 195 2.41 6.79 20.61
N THR A 196 3.55 7.49 20.51
CA THR A 196 3.78 8.78 21.21
C THR A 196 2.78 9.86 20.77
N PHE A 197 2.34 9.85 19.52
CA PHE A 197 1.32 10.78 19.03
C PHE A 197 -0.10 10.46 19.53
N GLY A 198 -0.29 9.31 20.18
CA GLY A 198 -1.56 8.87 20.75
C GLY A 198 -2.39 8.01 19.81
N PHE A 199 -1.85 7.58 18.67
CA PHE A 199 -2.59 6.80 17.68
C PHE A 199 -2.77 5.33 18.06
N SER A 200 -2.02 4.83 19.05
CA SER A 200 -2.24 3.52 19.67
C SER A 200 -3.61 3.39 20.34
N ASN A 201 -4.29 4.50 20.63
CA ASN A 201 -5.59 4.56 21.29
C ASN A 201 -6.79 4.78 20.35
N LEU A 202 -6.59 4.79 19.03
CA LEU A 202 -7.69 5.01 18.07
C LEU A 202 -8.62 3.80 17.89
N LEU A 203 -8.34 2.69 18.57
CA LEU A 203 -9.07 1.43 18.47
C LEU A 203 -9.99 1.22 19.66
N ASN A 204 -11.17 0.65 19.40
CA ASN A 204 -11.95 0.06 20.48
C ASN A 204 -11.26 -1.21 21.01
N GLU A 205 -11.64 -1.68 22.21
CA GLU A 205 -10.96 -2.79 22.88
C GLU A 205 -10.93 -4.09 22.06
N ILE A 206 -11.93 -4.32 21.20
CA ILE A 206 -11.99 -5.50 20.32
C ILE A 206 -10.95 -5.38 19.21
N GLU A 207 -10.89 -4.22 18.54
CA GLU A 207 -9.93 -3.94 17.48
C GLU A 207 -8.48 -3.86 17.99
N LYS A 208 -8.27 -3.47 19.26
CA LYS A 208 -6.97 -3.59 19.92
C LYS A 208 -6.58 -5.05 20.06
N ARG A 209 -7.49 -5.89 20.56
CA ARG A 209 -7.23 -7.31 20.81
C ARG A 209 -6.91 -8.07 19.53
N GLU A 210 -7.73 -7.91 18.49
CA GLU A 210 -7.47 -8.51 17.17
C GLU A 210 -6.14 -8.04 16.55
N TRP A 211 -5.76 -6.78 16.81
CA TRP A 211 -4.50 -6.23 16.34
C TRP A 211 -3.29 -6.78 17.11
N TYR A 212 -3.36 -6.81 18.45
CA TYR A 212 -2.28 -7.39 19.25
C TYR A 212 -2.15 -8.89 18.99
N ASP A 213 -3.26 -9.63 18.88
CA ASP A 213 -3.25 -11.06 18.55
C ASP A 213 -2.60 -11.33 17.17
N LYS A 214 -2.77 -10.41 16.20
CA LYS A 214 -2.21 -10.55 14.85
C LYS A 214 -0.76 -10.07 14.73
N PHE A 215 -0.29 -9.13 15.56
CA PHE A 215 0.99 -8.43 15.35
C PHE A 215 1.95 -8.41 16.56
N ASP A 216 1.49 -8.76 17.76
CA ASP A 216 2.27 -8.83 18.99
C ASP A 216 1.70 -9.90 19.96
N THR A 217 1.89 -11.18 19.60
CA THR A 217 1.36 -12.35 20.33
C THR A 217 1.86 -12.51 21.77
N ARG A 218 2.77 -11.66 22.26
CA ARG A 218 3.35 -11.75 23.61
C ARG A 218 2.60 -10.97 24.69
N PHE A 219 1.49 -10.30 24.37
CA PHE A 219 0.68 -9.59 25.37
C PHE A 219 -0.28 -10.49 26.18
N LEU A 220 -0.17 -11.82 26.03
CA LEU A 220 -0.96 -12.81 26.77
C LEU A 220 -0.13 -13.61 27.81
N GLU A 221 1.08 -13.16 28.15
CA GLU A 221 1.82 -13.65 29.34
C GLU A 221 1.86 -12.60 30.46
#